data_AF-A0A259NWZ0-F1
#
_entry.id   AF-A0A259NWZ0-F1
#
_cell.length_a   1.000
_cell.length_b   1.000
_cell.length_c   1.000
_cell.angle_alpha   90.00
_cell.angle_beta   90.00
_cell.angle_gamma   90.00
#
_symmetry.space_group_name_H-M   'P 1'
#
loop_
_entity.id
_entity.type
_entity.pdbx_description
1 polymer ?
#
loop_
_entity_poly.entity_id
_entity_poly.type
_entity_poly.pdbx_seq_one_letter_code
_entity_poly.pdbx_strand_id
1 'polypeptide(L)'
;MKYSEARDLAEKVEVPAGYMRIDLTYNTYLVLPHAEAVKFMSLLKSAEYLEERYGAPPVIRPVGKEDLRFSLMSAAERRMAHMAQLLNVPVSDLEQLRQAEEPPPF
;
A
#
# COMPACT_ATOMS: atom_id res chain seq x y z
N MET A 1 18.71 -4.10 -13.07
CA MET A 1 18.50 -5.17 -12.08
C MET A 1 17.75 -6.29 -12.80
N LYS A 2 18.19 -7.53 -12.67
CA LYS A 2 17.49 -8.68 -13.29
C LYS A 2 16.26 -9.08 -12.44
N TYR A 3 15.27 -9.75 -13.03
CA TYR A 3 14.04 -10.09 -12.31
C TYR A 3 14.32 -11.06 -11.16
N SER A 4 15.20 -12.05 -11.37
CA SER A 4 15.71 -12.94 -10.32
C SER A 4 16.33 -12.20 -9.12
N GLU A 5 17.18 -11.19 -9.36
CA GLU A 5 17.80 -10.38 -8.30
C GLU A 5 16.75 -9.55 -7.53
N ALA A 6 15.76 -8.98 -8.22
CA ALA A 6 14.68 -8.22 -7.61
C ALA A 6 13.76 -9.10 -6.76
N ARG A 7 13.50 -10.35 -7.19
CA ARG A 7 12.74 -11.34 -6.43
C ARG A 7 13.42 -11.68 -5.10
N ASP A 8 14.71 -12.01 -5.16
CA ASP A 8 15.48 -12.39 -3.97
C ASP A 8 15.58 -11.22 -2.97
N LEU A 9 15.67 -9.97 -3.46
CA LEU A 9 15.62 -8.78 -2.60
C LEU A 9 14.24 -8.59 -1.96
N ALA A 10 13.16 -8.81 -2.72
CA ALA A 10 11.80 -8.67 -2.22
C ALA A 10 11.42 -9.77 -1.22
N GLU A 11 11.99 -10.97 -1.32
CA GLU A 11 11.80 -12.06 -0.38
C GLU A 11 12.55 -11.88 0.95
N LYS A 12 13.69 -11.16 0.94
CA LYS A 12 14.46 -10.83 2.15
C LYS A 12 13.78 -9.80 3.04
N VAL A 13 12.76 -9.10 2.55
CA VAL A 13 11.95 -8.22 3.39
C VAL A 13 11.07 -9.09 4.26
N GLU A 14 11.38 -9.13 5.56
CA GLU A 14 10.53 -9.77 6.56
C GLU A 14 9.11 -9.19 6.43
N VAL A 15 8.16 -10.02 6.04
CA VAL A 15 6.78 -9.57 5.82
C VAL A 15 6.00 -9.80 7.11
N PRO A 16 5.57 -8.74 7.82
CA PRO A 16 4.63 -8.87 8.93
C PRO A 16 3.37 -9.58 8.45
N ALA A 17 2.65 -10.24 9.37
CA ALA A 17 1.48 -11.12 9.10
C ALA A 17 0.36 -10.55 8.20
N GLY A 18 0.40 -9.25 7.89
CA GLY A 18 -0.36 -8.61 6.83
C GLY A 18 0.02 -7.12 6.75
N TYR A 19 -0.32 -6.48 5.63
CA TYR A 19 -0.31 -5.03 5.51
C TYR A 19 -1.74 -4.51 5.52
N MET A 20 -1.92 -3.28 5.97
CA MET A 20 -3.18 -2.55 5.85
C MET A 20 -2.97 -1.37 4.92
N ARG A 21 -3.88 -1.25 3.96
CA ARG A 21 -3.99 -0.13 3.04
C ARG A 21 -5.04 0.83 3.58
N ILE A 22 -4.71 2.12 3.62
CA ILE A 22 -5.58 3.21 4.06
C ILE A 22 -5.72 4.18 2.88
N ASP A 23 -6.95 4.38 2.40
CA ASP A 23 -7.19 5.26 1.26
C ASP A 23 -7.16 6.72 1.71
N LEU A 24 -6.25 7.52 1.13
CA LEU A 24 -6.15 8.96 1.37
C LEU A 24 -6.88 9.75 0.29
N THR A 25 -6.72 9.32 -0.96
CA THR A 25 -7.44 9.84 -2.14
C THR A 25 -7.84 8.66 -3.02
N TYR A 26 -8.47 8.95 -4.16
CA TYR A 26 -8.82 7.90 -5.13
C TYR A 26 -7.61 7.11 -5.65
N ASN A 27 -6.43 7.73 -5.72
CA ASN A 27 -5.21 7.11 -6.28
C ASN A 27 -4.04 7.04 -5.29
N THR A 28 -4.21 7.57 -4.08
CA THR A 28 -3.14 7.64 -3.08
C THR A 28 -3.54 6.84 -1.86
N TYR A 29 -2.65 5.93 -1.47
CA TYR A 29 -2.88 5.01 -0.36
C TYR A 29 -1.68 4.98 0.57
N LEU A 30 -1.94 4.96 1.87
CA LEU A 30 -0.95 4.67 2.89
C LEU A 30 -0.92 3.16 3.13
N VAL A 31 0.28 2.56 3.16
CA VAL A 31 0.44 1.12 3.41
C VAL A 31 1.31 0.93 4.64
N LEU A 32 0.75 0.29 5.66
CA LEU A 32 1.40 0.06 6.95
C LEU A 32 1.37 -1.42 7.33
N PRO A 33 2.36 -1.94 8.07
CA PRO A 33 2.23 -3.22 8.75
C PRO A 33 0.95 -3.29 9.58
N HIS A 34 0.26 -4.43 9.60
CA HIS A 34 -1.03 -4.57 10.30
C HIS A 34 -0.95 -4.09 11.78
N ALA A 35 0.10 -4.48 12.50
CA ALA A 35 0.29 -4.06 13.89
C ALA A 35 0.45 -2.54 14.06
N GLU A 36 1.09 -1.87 13.11
CA GLU A 36 1.25 -0.40 13.11
C GLU A 36 -0.03 0.29 12.66
N ALA A 37 -0.74 -0.28 11.69
CA ALA A 37 -2.03 0.24 11.23
C ALA A 37 -3.06 0.26 12.36
N VAL A 38 -3.11 -0.79 13.19
CA VAL A 38 -3.97 -0.82 14.39
C VAL A 38 -3.62 0.30 15.37
N LYS A 39 -2.32 0.57 15.59
CA LYS A 39 -1.88 1.70 16.42
C LYS A 39 -2.30 3.02 15.80
N PHE A 40 -2.10 3.21 14.50
CA PHE A 40 -2.52 4.40 13.77
C PHE A 40 -4.03 4.65 13.91
N MET A 41 -4.86 3.62 13.70
CA MET A 41 -6.32 3.71 13.88
C MET A 41 -6.72 4.12 15.30
N SER A 42 -5.96 3.68 16.31
CA SER A 42 -6.22 4.07 17.70
C SER A 42 -5.99 5.55 17.96
N LEU A 43 -5.00 6.16 17.28
CA LEU A 43 -4.70 7.58 17.37
C LEU A 43 -5.78 8.45 16.69
N LEU A 44 -6.45 7.90 15.68
CA LEU A 44 -7.50 8.60 14.95
C LEU A 44 -8.78 8.81 15.76
N LYS A 45 -8.97 8.08 16.88
CA LYS A 45 -10.17 8.24 17.72
C LYS A 45 -10.34 9.66 18.29
N SER A 46 -9.25 10.38 18.48
CA SER A 46 -9.24 11.77 18.96
C SER A 46 -8.80 12.74 17.87
N ALA A 47 -8.69 12.28 16.62
CA ALA A 47 -8.30 13.15 15.52
C ALA A 47 -9.49 13.96 15.04
N GLU A 48 -9.21 15.19 14.64
CA GLU A 48 -10.15 16.12 14.04
C GLU A 48 -9.57 16.59 12.70
N TYR A 49 -10.45 16.90 11.75
CA TYR A 49 -10.06 17.54 10.50
C TYR A 49 -10.70 18.93 10.39
N LEU A 50 -9.98 19.83 9.74
CA LEU A 50 -10.47 21.15 9.37
C LEU A 50 -11.09 21.04 7.97
N GLU A 51 -12.39 21.32 7.87
CA GLU A 51 -13.11 21.39 6.61
C GLU A 51 -13.21 22.83 6.13
N GLU A 52 -12.50 23.14 5.05
CA GLU A 52 -12.57 24.44 4.37
C GLU A 52 -13.38 24.33 3.09
N ARG A 53 -14.59 24.91 3.08
CA ARG A 53 -15.44 24.98 1.88
C ARG A 53 -15.39 26.38 1.30
N TYR A 54 -15.35 26.46 -0.02
CA TYR A 54 -15.36 27.76 -0.70
C TYR A 54 -16.61 28.57 -0.32
N GLY A 55 -16.42 29.79 0.19
CA GLY A 55 -17.50 30.69 0.58
C GLY A 55 -18.18 30.35 1.92
N ALA A 56 -17.64 29.43 2.72
CA ALA A 56 -18.15 29.11 4.05
C ALA A 56 -17.04 29.21 5.11
N PRO A 57 -17.38 29.49 6.38
CA PRO A 57 -16.40 29.47 7.46
C PRO A 57 -15.83 28.06 7.66
N PRO A 58 -14.55 27.93 8.06
CA PRO A 58 -13.94 26.64 8.35
C PRO A 58 -14.69 25.93 9.50
N VAL A 59 -14.85 24.62 9.39
CA VAL A 59 -15.50 23.80 10.42
C VAL A 59 -14.56 22.68 10.86
N ILE A 60 -14.31 22.57 12.16
CA ILE A 60 -13.58 21.43 12.73
C ILE A 60 -14.57 20.29 12.96
N ARG A 61 -14.21 19.08 12.53
CA ARG A 61 -15.04 17.87 12.70
C ARG A 61 -14.20 16.70 13.20
N PRO A 62 -14.76 15.81 14.03
CA PRO A 62 -14.07 14.59 14.40
C PRO A 62 -13.92 13.66 13.19
N VAL A 63 -12.81 12.93 13.13
CA VAL A 63 -12.59 11.89 12.12
C VAL A 63 -13.52 10.71 12.42
N GLY A 64 -14.52 10.53 11.58
CA GLY A 64 -15.43 9.39 11.63
C GLY A 64 -14.82 8.12 11.03
N LYS A 65 -15.37 6.97 11.40
CA LYS A 65 -14.98 5.67 10.79
C LYS A 65 -15.27 5.62 9.28
N GLU A 66 -16.21 6.43 8.80
CA GLU A 66 -16.60 6.48 7.39
C GLU A 66 -15.71 7.39 6.55
N ASP A 67 -14.93 8.26 7.20
CA ASP A 67 -14.01 9.18 6.52
C ASP A 67 -12.75 8.46 6.02
N LEU A 68 -12.48 7.24 6.50
CA LEU A 68 -11.30 6.46 6.18
C LEU A 68 -11.66 5.04 5.75
N ARG A 69 -11.13 4.60 4.61
CA ARG A 69 -11.29 3.23 4.13
C ARG A 69 -10.04 2.43 4.41
N PHE A 70 -10.23 1.30 5.09
CA PHE A 70 -9.16 0.36 5.44
C PHE A 70 -9.41 -0.94 4.67
N SER A 71 -8.35 -1.46 4.04
CA SER A 71 -8.38 -2.78 3.40
C SER A 71 -7.14 -3.57 3.78
N LEU A 72 -7.27 -4.90 3.86
CA LEU A 72 -6.14 -5.78 4.05
C LEU A 72 -5.41 -5.94 2.72
N MET A 73 -4.09 -5.77 2.76
CA MET A 73 -3.20 -6.08 1.64
C MET A 73 -2.41 -7.33 2.02
N SER A 74 -2.46 -8.32 1.14
CA SER A 74 -1.71 -9.56 1.32
C SER A 74 -0.20 -9.32 1.20
N ALA A 75 0.57 -10.21 1.82
CA ALA A 75 2.03 -10.21 1.68
C ALA A 75 2.48 -10.30 0.21
N ALA A 76 1.74 -11.06 -0.61
CA ALA A 76 2.02 -11.24 -2.02
C ALA A 76 1.84 -9.93 -2.81
N GLU A 77 0.74 -9.20 -2.60
CA GLU A 77 0.49 -7.92 -3.25
C GLU A 77 1.56 -6.88 -2.89
N ARG A 78 1.99 -6.85 -1.62
CA ARG A 78 3.07 -5.93 -1.22
C ARG A 78 4.40 -6.27 -1.87
N ARG A 79 4.75 -7.56 -1.96
CA ARG A 79 5.98 -8.02 -2.63
C ARG A 79 5.96 -7.67 -4.11
N MET A 80 4.84 -7.89 -4.79
CA MET A 80 4.68 -7.51 -6.20
C MET A 80 4.85 -5.98 -6.39
N ALA A 81 4.21 -5.16 -5.56
CA ALA A 81 4.39 -3.72 -5.62
C ALA A 81 5.85 -3.29 -5.37
N HIS A 82 6.56 -3.97 -4.48
CA HIS A 82 7.97 -3.69 -4.22
C HIS A 82 8.88 -4.13 -5.38
N MET A 83 8.64 -5.30 -5.97
CA MET A 83 9.37 -5.77 -7.16
C MET A 83 9.16 -4.84 -8.36
N ALA A 84 7.94 -4.40 -8.61
CA ALA A 84 7.60 -3.41 -9.64
C ALA A 84 8.39 -2.11 -9.45
N GLN A 85 8.48 -1.63 -8.21
CA GLN A 85 9.26 -0.45 -7.86
C GLN A 85 10.77 -0.65 -8.10
N LEU A 86 11.34 -1.79 -7.69
CA LEU A 86 12.76 -2.11 -7.88
C LEU A 86 13.15 -2.22 -9.36
N LEU A 87 12.23 -2.72 -10.18
CA LEU A 87 12.40 -2.90 -11.62
C LEU A 87 11.96 -1.67 -12.43
N ASN A 88 11.39 -0.65 -11.77
CA ASN A 88 10.85 0.56 -12.37
C ASN A 88 9.83 0.29 -13.50
N VAL A 89 8.94 -0.67 -13.27
CA VAL A 89 7.87 -1.09 -14.19
C VAL A 89 6.53 -1.11 -13.46
N PRO A 90 5.39 -0.99 -14.15
CA PRO A 90 4.10 -1.20 -13.51
C PRO A 90 3.93 -2.67 -13.11
N VAL A 91 3.12 -2.92 -12.07
CA VAL A 91 2.86 -4.26 -11.54
C VAL A 91 2.28 -5.20 -12.61
N SER A 92 1.51 -4.67 -13.57
CA SER A 92 0.97 -5.42 -14.71
C SER A 92 2.03 -6.07 -15.58
N ASP A 93 3.22 -5.47 -15.63
CA ASP A 93 4.28 -5.86 -16.57
C ASP A 93 5.26 -6.86 -15.92
N LEU A 94 5.11 -7.10 -14.61
CA LEU A 94 5.92 -8.10 -13.90
C LEU A 94 5.72 -9.52 -14.44
N GLU A 95 4.49 -9.88 -14.85
CA GLU A 95 4.22 -11.20 -15.44
C GLU A 95 4.94 -11.41 -16.78
N GLN A 96 5.10 -10.33 -17.56
CA GLN A 96 5.83 -10.40 -18.84
C GLN A 96 7.34 -10.56 -18.61
N LEU A 97 7.88 -9.87 -17.60
CA LEU A 97 9.28 -10.03 -17.20
C LEU A 97 9.58 -11.42 -16.63
N ARG A 98 8.63 -12.01 -15.88
CA ARG A 98 8.72 -13.39 -15.40
C ARG A 98 8.84 -14.39 -16.56
N GLN A 99 7.97 -14.26 -17.56
CA GLN A 99 7.97 -15.14 -18.74
C GLN A 99 9.20 -14.94 -19.64
N ALA A 100 9.81 -13.76 -19.64
CA ALA A 100 11.03 -13.49 -20.40
C ALA A 100 12.29 -14.11 -19.78
N GLU A 101 12.31 -14.34 -18.45
CA GLU A 101 13.44 -14.99 -17.75
C GLU A 101 13.25 -16.50 -17.52
N GLU A 102 12.01 -17.02 -17.48
CA GLU A 102 11.74 -18.46 -17.39
C GLU A 102 11.82 -19.10 -18.80
N PRO A 103 12.84 -19.93 -19.12
CA PRO A 103 12.84 -20.65 -20.39
C PRO A 103 11.61 -21.57 -20.46
N PRO A 104 11.01 -21.77 -21.65
CA PRO A 104 9.83 -22.62 -21.78
C PRO A 104 10.12 -24.01 -21.21
N PRO A 105 9.15 -24.63 -20.52
CA PRO A 105 9.31 -25.99 -20.02
C PRO A 105 9.55 -26.90 -21.23
N PHE A 106 10.73 -27.51 -21.28
CA PHE A 106 11.05 -28.58 -22.21
C PHE A 106 10.29 -29.87 -21.84
#